data_AF-A0A0K9FBU6-F1
#
_entry.id   AF-A0A0K9FBU6-F1
#
_cell.length_a   1.000
_cell.length_b   1.000
_cell.length_c   1.000
_cell.angle_alpha   90.00
_cell.angle_beta   90.00
_cell.angle_gamma   90.00
#
_symmetry.space_group_name_H-M   'P 1'
#
loop_
_entity.id
_entity.type
_entity.pdbx_description
1 polymer ?
#
loop_
_entity_poly.entity_id
_entity_poly.type
_entity_poly.pdbx_seq_one_letter_code
_entity_poly.pdbx_strand_id
1 'polypeptide(L)'
;MRKMYLYLGAIVIFTPILLGLLLNIPTGFLTIGDESAWVGFFGNYSGGIIGGIVALLVASFQVKKESQYRNREEAKKHEYTIKIIERFIFQEMRDNLSMINEHTYLALENRAEGKQTSHGTNYGFIFTTYYELRYELAKNLKVENQKLFEDIIEFYEQLRLIKNKPQIDDLSRGEAKTIVESLNNWIITLDSI
;
A
#
# COMPACT_ATOMS: atom_id res chain seq x y z
N MET A 1 -18.33 27.58 8.43
CA MET A 1 -17.50 27.30 9.61
C MET A 1 -17.17 28.54 10.45
N ARG A 2 -16.64 29.66 9.90
CA ARG A 2 -16.25 30.84 10.70
C ARG A 2 -17.36 31.47 11.56
N LYS A 3 -18.61 31.51 11.05
CA LYS A 3 -19.77 32.03 11.80
C LYS A 3 -20.18 31.12 12.98
N MET A 4 -19.95 29.81 12.88
CA MET A 4 -20.31 28.83 13.92
C MET A 4 -19.46 28.99 15.19
N TYR A 5 -18.17 29.24 15.04
CA TYR A 5 -17.26 29.52 16.17
C TYR A 5 -17.60 30.85 16.87
N LEU A 6 -18.07 31.85 16.13
CA LEU A 6 -18.56 33.12 16.68
C LEU A 6 -19.82 32.91 17.56
N TYR A 7 -20.80 32.13 17.09
CA TYR A 7 -22.00 31.83 17.89
C TYR A 7 -21.69 30.99 19.14
N LEU A 8 -20.79 30.00 19.04
CA LEU A 8 -20.33 29.22 20.20
C LEU A 8 -19.63 30.08 21.25
N GLY A 9 -18.74 30.99 20.81
CA GLY A 9 -18.08 31.93 21.71
C GLY A 9 -19.06 32.88 22.39
N ALA A 10 -20.06 33.38 21.66
CA ALA A 10 -21.12 34.22 22.23
C ALA A 10 -21.94 33.45 23.28
N ILE A 11 -22.37 32.22 23.00
CA ILE A 11 -23.13 31.39 23.96
C ILE A 11 -22.31 31.17 25.23
N VAL A 12 -21.02 30.86 25.11
CA VAL A 12 -20.13 30.66 26.27
C VAL A 12 -20.00 31.93 27.13
N ILE A 13 -19.94 33.12 26.53
CA ILE A 13 -19.82 34.38 27.28
C ILE A 13 -21.15 34.82 27.89
N PHE A 14 -22.26 34.64 27.17
CA PHE A 14 -23.57 35.14 27.60
C PHE A 14 -24.32 34.18 28.53
N THR A 15 -24.01 32.88 28.53
CA THR A 15 -24.72 31.90 29.41
C THR A 15 -24.63 32.25 30.90
N PRO A 16 -23.48 32.63 31.48
CA PRO A 16 -23.40 33.07 32.88
C PRO A 16 -24.23 34.32 33.18
N ILE A 17 -24.21 35.29 32.26
CA ILE A 17 -24.95 36.56 32.39
C ILE A 17 -26.46 36.29 32.34
N LEU A 18 -26.89 35.45 31.40
CA LEU A 18 -28.30 35.06 31.27
C LEU A 18 -28.77 34.23 32.46
N LEU A 19 -27.96 33.28 32.97
CA LEU A 19 -28.29 32.54 34.19
C LEU A 19 -28.40 33.48 35.40
N GLY A 20 -27.51 34.47 35.53
CA GLY A 20 -27.59 35.49 36.57
C GLY A 20 -28.85 36.35 36.48
N LEU A 21 -29.30 36.70 35.27
CA LEU A 21 -30.54 37.44 35.05
C LEU A 21 -31.80 36.58 35.25
N LEU A 22 -31.78 35.32 34.85
CA LEU A 22 -32.93 34.40 34.89
C LEU A 22 -33.18 33.86 36.30
N LEU A 23 -32.13 33.68 37.10
CA LEU A 23 -32.23 33.32 38.51
C LEU A 23 -32.63 34.52 39.40
N ASN A 24 -32.72 35.73 38.86
CA ASN A 24 -33.17 36.94 39.54
C ASN A 24 -34.71 37.01 39.67
N ILE A 25 -35.33 35.92 40.15
CA ILE A 25 -36.73 35.89 40.57
C ILE A 25 -36.84 36.73 41.86
N PRO A 26 -37.82 37.66 41.97
CA PRO A 26 -37.77 38.76 42.92
C PRO A 26 -38.11 38.30 44.35
N THR A 27 -37.09 37.95 45.12
CA THR A 27 -37.11 38.09 46.58
C THR A 27 -35.80 38.74 47.02
N GLY A 28 -35.73 40.07 46.90
CA GLY A 28 -34.84 40.99 47.63
C GLY A 28 -33.35 40.60 47.78
N PHE A 29 -32.48 41.47 47.23
CA PHE A 29 -31.00 41.44 47.20
C PHE A 29 -30.42 40.73 45.96
N LEU A 30 -29.82 41.56 45.09
CA LEU A 30 -29.60 41.41 43.65
C LEU A 30 -28.68 40.27 43.16
N THR A 31 -28.32 39.32 44.01
CA THR A 31 -27.63 38.07 43.67
C THR A 31 -27.83 37.06 44.81
N ILE A 32 -28.27 35.83 44.52
CA ILE A 32 -28.23 34.74 45.52
C ILE A 32 -26.78 34.27 45.63
N GLY A 33 -26.17 34.45 46.81
CA GLY A 33 -24.77 34.12 47.10
C GLY A 33 -23.88 35.35 47.31
N ASP A 34 -22.85 35.21 48.14
CA ASP A 34 -21.83 36.24 48.32
C ASP A 34 -20.88 36.31 47.10
N GLU A 35 -20.01 37.31 47.07
CA GLU A 35 -19.00 37.47 46.02
C GLU A 35 -18.15 36.20 45.85
N SER A 36 -17.89 35.49 46.95
CA SER A 36 -17.12 34.25 46.95
C SER A 36 -17.80 33.12 46.17
N ALA A 37 -19.13 32.99 46.27
CA ALA A 37 -19.93 32.02 45.53
C ALA A 37 -19.90 32.29 44.02
N TRP A 38 -19.96 33.56 43.61
CA TRP A 38 -19.87 33.96 42.21
C TRP A 38 -18.49 33.72 41.62
N VAL A 39 -17.43 34.04 42.36
CA VAL A 39 -16.05 33.74 41.96
C VAL A 39 -15.87 32.22 41.80
N GLY A 40 -16.41 31.42 42.71
CA GLY A 40 -16.41 29.96 42.61
C GLY A 40 -17.15 29.43 41.37
N PHE A 41 -18.33 29.99 41.07
CA PHE A 41 -19.10 29.64 39.87
C PHE A 41 -18.33 29.95 38.59
N PHE A 42 -17.80 31.17 38.44
CA PHE A 42 -17.02 31.56 37.26
C PHE A 42 -15.73 30.76 37.13
N GLY A 43 -15.07 30.42 38.24
CA GLY A 43 -13.91 29.54 38.26
C GLY A 43 -14.23 28.14 37.72
N ASN A 44 -15.31 27.52 38.19
CA ASN A 44 -15.75 26.21 37.74
C ASN A 44 -16.23 26.22 36.28
N TYR A 45 -17.00 27.24 35.90
CA TYR A 45 -17.51 27.41 34.54
C TYR A 45 -16.36 27.59 33.54
N SER A 46 -15.44 28.51 33.83
CA SER A 46 -14.29 28.80 32.97
C SER A 46 -13.33 27.61 32.94
N GLY A 47 -13.10 26.96 34.08
CA GLY A 47 -12.31 25.73 34.19
C GLY A 47 -12.90 24.58 33.37
N GLY A 48 -14.22 24.41 33.36
CA GLY A 48 -14.91 23.40 32.55
C GLY A 48 -14.77 23.65 31.05
N ILE A 49 -14.89 24.90 30.60
CA ILE A 49 -14.70 25.28 29.20
C ILE A 49 -13.25 25.08 28.76
N ILE A 50 -12.29 25.57 29.55
CA ILE A 50 -10.87 25.40 29.26
C ILE A 50 -10.52 23.90 29.24
N GLY A 51 -11.01 23.13 30.22
CA GLY A 51 -10.85 21.68 30.28
C GLY A 51 -11.42 20.98 29.05
N GLY A 52 -12.62 21.36 28.60
CA GLY A 52 -13.23 20.83 27.38
C GLY A 52 -12.44 21.17 26.12
N ILE A 53 -11.93 22.41 26.01
CA ILE A 53 -11.07 22.82 24.89
C ILE A 53 -9.78 22.02 24.88
N VAL A 54 -9.11 21.89 26.03
CA VAL A 54 -7.87 21.10 26.15
C VAL A 54 -8.12 19.64 25.80
N ALA A 55 -9.20 19.03 26.29
CA ALA A 55 -9.59 17.67 25.95
C ALA A 55 -9.82 17.50 24.44
N LEU A 56 -10.51 18.44 23.81
CA LEU A 56 -10.73 18.44 22.35
C LEU A 56 -9.42 18.56 21.58
N LEU A 57 -8.50 19.42 22.02
CA LEU A 57 -7.19 19.60 21.39
C LEU A 57 -6.35 18.31 21.50
N VAL A 58 -6.31 17.70 22.67
CA VAL A 58 -5.60 16.43 22.90
C VAL A 58 -6.20 15.31 22.06
N ALA A 59 -7.52 15.15 22.06
CA ALA A 59 -8.20 14.15 21.22
C ALA A 59 -7.91 14.36 19.73
N SER A 60 -7.98 15.61 19.26
CA SER A 60 -7.66 15.94 17.85
C SER A 60 -6.21 15.62 17.49
N PHE A 61 -5.28 15.91 18.41
CA PHE A 61 -3.87 15.57 18.23
C PHE A 61 -3.64 14.06 18.20
N GLN A 62 -4.29 13.31 19.09
CA GLN A 62 -4.23 11.85 19.12
C GLN A 62 -4.76 11.24 17.83
N VAL A 63 -5.95 11.64 17.36
CA VAL A 63 -6.54 11.16 16.11
C VAL A 63 -5.63 11.44 14.90
N LYS A 64 -5.06 12.65 14.82
CA LYS A 64 -4.14 13.01 13.74
C LYS A 64 -2.84 12.20 13.80
N LYS A 65 -2.30 11.97 15.00
CA LYS A 65 -1.11 11.17 15.18
C LYS A 65 -1.40 9.72 14.78
N GLU A 66 -2.47 9.13 15.30
CA GLU A 66 -2.87 7.76 15.00
C GLU A 66 -3.07 7.53 13.50
N SER A 67 -3.75 8.44 12.79
CA SER A 67 -3.93 8.31 11.34
C SER A 67 -2.60 8.33 10.58
N GLN A 68 -1.64 9.16 10.99
CA GLN A 68 -0.29 9.17 10.41
C GLN A 68 0.48 7.88 10.70
N TYR A 69 0.38 7.33 11.91
CA TYR A 69 1.01 6.05 12.26
C TYR A 69 0.40 4.91 11.46
N ARG A 70 -0.94 4.82 11.40
CA ARG A 70 -1.65 3.80 10.62
C ARG A 70 -1.26 3.83 9.15
N ASN A 71 -1.26 5.01 8.52
CA ASN A 71 -0.87 5.13 7.11
C ASN A 71 0.58 4.66 6.87
N ARG A 72 1.50 4.95 7.81
CA ARG A 72 2.89 4.50 7.72
C ARG A 72 3.02 2.99 7.91
N GLU A 73 2.28 2.42 8.86
CA GLU A 73 2.28 0.97 9.09
C GLU A 73 1.65 0.22 7.92
N GLU A 74 0.56 0.72 7.35
CA GLU A 74 -0.08 0.16 6.16
C GLU A 74 0.89 0.20 4.96
N ALA A 75 1.59 1.33 4.75
CA ALA A 75 2.61 1.43 3.72
C ALA A 75 3.76 0.42 3.91
N LYS A 76 4.25 0.24 5.15
CA LYS A 76 5.30 -0.74 5.47
C LYS A 76 4.83 -2.19 5.27
N LYS A 77 3.62 -2.52 5.74
CA LYS A 77 3.03 -3.85 5.55
C LYS A 77 2.87 -4.18 4.07
N HIS A 78 2.43 -3.19 3.29
CA HIS A 78 2.29 -3.33 1.86
C HIS A 78 3.64 -3.54 1.16
N GLU A 79 4.67 -2.74 1.48
CA GLU A 79 6.03 -2.93 0.96
C GLU A 79 6.59 -4.32 1.32
N TYR A 80 6.38 -4.76 2.56
CA TYR A 80 6.81 -6.08 3.02
C TYR A 80 6.10 -7.22 2.27
N THR A 81 4.80 -7.06 2.01
CA THR A 81 4.00 -8.04 1.25
C THR A 81 4.54 -8.19 -0.17
N ILE A 82 4.82 -7.07 -0.84
CA ILE A 82 5.40 -7.08 -2.20
C ILE A 82 6.74 -7.82 -2.20
N LYS A 83 7.65 -7.49 -1.28
CA LYS A 83 8.96 -8.15 -1.18
C LYS A 83 8.87 -9.66 -0.95
N ILE A 84 7.91 -10.11 -0.15
CA ILE A 84 7.68 -11.56 0.04
C ILE A 84 7.22 -12.19 -1.27
N ILE A 85 6.24 -11.57 -1.95
CA ILE A 85 5.70 -12.11 -3.19
C ILE A 85 6.79 -12.15 -4.27
N GLU A 86 7.57 -11.08 -4.43
CA GLU A 86 8.72 -11.01 -5.33
C GLU A 86 9.70 -12.16 -5.06
N ARG A 87 10.05 -12.40 -3.80
CA ARG A 87 10.97 -13.49 -3.43
C ARG A 87 10.45 -14.87 -3.85
N PHE A 88 9.17 -15.14 -3.64
CA PHE A 88 8.58 -16.42 -4.05
C PHE A 88 8.57 -16.58 -5.57
N ILE A 89 8.20 -15.52 -6.30
CA ILE A 89 8.20 -15.52 -7.76
C ILE A 89 9.61 -15.69 -8.32
N PHE A 90 10.58 -14.95 -7.80
CA PHE A 90 11.97 -15.04 -8.24
C PHE A 90 12.57 -16.41 -7.95
N GLN A 91 12.19 -17.05 -6.84
CA GLN A 91 12.58 -18.43 -6.60
C GLN A 91 12.03 -19.37 -7.67
N GLU A 92 10.73 -19.30 -7.99
CA GLU A 92 10.13 -20.12 -9.06
C GLU A 92 10.77 -19.83 -10.43
N MET A 93 11.11 -18.56 -10.72
CA MET A 93 11.83 -18.18 -11.94
C MET A 93 13.23 -18.80 -11.99
N ARG A 94 14.00 -18.77 -10.88
CA ARG A 94 15.31 -19.43 -10.79
C ARG A 94 15.19 -20.93 -10.98
N ASP A 95 14.20 -21.55 -10.34
CA ASP A 95 13.95 -22.98 -10.47
C ASP A 95 13.65 -23.34 -11.94
N ASN A 96 12.80 -22.56 -12.61
CA ASN A 96 12.51 -22.74 -14.04
C ASN A 96 13.73 -22.51 -14.95
N LEU A 97 14.53 -21.47 -14.69
CA LEU A 97 15.76 -21.21 -15.43
C LEU A 97 16.73 -22.38 -15.29
N SER A 98 16.83 -22.98 -14.11
CA SER A 98 17.69 -24.15 -13.88
C SER A 98 17.27 -25.39 -14.69
N MET A 99 16.01 -25.45 -15.14
CA MET A 99 15.53 -26.51 -16.03
C MET A 99 15.97 -26.31 -17.49
N ILE A 100 16.36 -25.09 -17.86
CA ILE A 100 16.87 -24.76 -19.19
C ILE A 100 18.36 -25.09 -19.22
N ASN A 101 18.69 -26.30 -19.67
CA ASN A 101 20.09 -26.71 -19.82
C ASN A 101 20.78 -26.00 -21.01
N GLU A 102 22.10 -26.09 -21.04
CA GLU A 102 22.95 -25.48 -22.07
C GLU A 102 22.54 -25.86 -23.50
N HIS A 103 22.20 -27.13 -23.75
CA HIS A 103 21.76 -27.59 -25.07
C HIS A 103 20.46 -26.90 -25.53
N THR A 104 19.54 -26.67 -24.59
CA THR A 104 18.29 -25.96 -24.84
C THR A 104 18.57 -24.52 -25.22
N TYR A 105 19.42 -23.86 -24.43
CA TYR A 105 19.80 -22.48 -24.64
C TYR A 105 20.49 -22.30 -26.00
N LEU A 106 21.46 -23.16 -26.34
CA LEU A 106 22.13 -23.15 -27.64
C LEU A 106 21.17 -23.42 -28.80
N ALA A 107 20.18 -24.29 -28.63
CA ALA A 107 19.17 -24.52 -29.64
C ALA A 107 18.26 -23.27 -29.83
N LEU A 108 17.88 -22.58 -28.76
CA LEU A 108 17.16 -21.30 -28.86
C LEU A 108 17.98 -20.23 -29.60
N GLU A 109 19.28 -20.12 -29.30
CA GLU A 109 20.18 -19.19 -30.00
C GLU A 109 20.32 -19.53 -31.48
N ASN A 110 20.60 -20.79 -31.81
CA ASN A 110 20.68 -21.25 -33.20
C ASN A 110 19.37 -20.96 -33.95
N ARG A 111 18.22 -21.17 -33.30
CA ARG A 111 16.92 -20.87 -33.88
C ARG A 111 16.70 -19.37 -34.09
N ALA A 112 17.12 -18.53 -33.15
CA ALA A 112 17.09 -17.07 -33.27
C ALA A 112 17.96 -16.55 -34.44
N GLU A 113 19.03 -17.26 -34.77
CA GLU A 113 19.88 -17.01 -35.93
C GLU A 113 19.31 -17.55 -37.25
N GLY A 114 18.23 -18.34 -37.20
CA GLY A 114 17.59 -18.95 -38.35
C GLY A 114 18.19 -20.30 -38.76
N LYS A 115 18.99 -20.93 -37.89
CA LYS A 115 19.50 -22.29 -38.09
C LYS A 115 18.43 -23.31 -37.66
N GLN A 116 18.48 -24.50 -38.25
CA GLN A 116 17.64 -25.64 -37.84
C GLN A 116 18.20 -26.29 -36.58
N THR A 117 17.31 -26.80 -35.75
CA THR A 117 17.62 -27.46 -34.48
C THR A 117 16.71 -28.66 -34.28
N SER A 118 17.24 -29.79 -33.81
CA SER A 118 16.42 -30.98 -33.51
C SER A 118 16.33 -31.22 -32.02
N HIS A 119 16.01 -30.15 -31.26
CA HIS A 119 15.93 -30.19 -29.81
C HIS A 119 14.47 -30.15 -29.34
N GLY A 120 14.06 -31.16 -28.57
CA GLY A 120 12.72 -31.26 -28.00
C GLY A 120 12.55 -30.41 -26.75
N THR A 121 11.32 -29.97 -26.48
CA THR A 121 11.01 -28.97 -25.43
C THR A 121 10.14 -29.51 -24.30
N ASN A 122 10.28 -30.79 -23.95
CA ASN A 122 9.52 -31.42 -22.87
C ASN A 122 10.02 -30.96 -21.48
N TYR A 123 9.68 -29.72 -21.09
CA TYR A 123 10.02 -29.15 -19.79
C TYR A 123 8.85 -29.17 -18.82
N GLY A 124 9.14 -29.60 -17.60
CA GLY A 124 8.22 -29.54 -16.47
C GLY A 124 8.20 -28.18 -15.77
N PHE A 125 8.21 -27.07 -16.52
CA PHE A 125 8.20 -25.72 -15.92
C PHE A 125 7.05 -25.56 -14.93
N ILE A 126 7.39 -24.93 -13.81
CA ILE A 126 6.54 -24.63 -12.66
C ILE A 126 5.88 -23.27 -12.89
N PHE A 127 4.60 -23.16 -12.61
CA PHE A 127 3.85 -21.90 -12.74
C PHE A 127 2.92 -21.66 -11.54
N THR A 128 3.00 -22.50 -10.51
CA THR A 128 2.03 -22.56 -9.43
C THR A 128 2.04 -21.27 -8.63
N THR A 129 3.23 -20.83 -8.22
CA THR A 129 3.44 -19.61 -7.43
C THR A 129 3.01 -18.40 -8.23
N TYR A 130 3.38 -18.33 -9.51
CA TYR A 130 2.93 -17.26 -10.39
C TYR A 130 1.41 -17.19 -10.50
N TYR A 131 0.72 -18.29 -10.74
CA TYR A 131 -0.74 -18.26 -10.86
C TYR A 131 -1.45 -17.90 -9.55
N GLU A 132 -0.93 -18.35 -8.41
CA GLU A 132 -1.48 -18.03 -7.09
C GLU A 132 -1.28 -16.55 -6.76
N LEU A 133 -0.10 -15.99 -7.06
CA LEU A 133 0.29 -14.66 -6.60
C LEU A 133 0.07 -13.54 -7.63
N ARG A 134 -0.15 -13.83 -8.93
CA ARG A 134 -0.31 -12.79 -9.97
C ARG A 134 -1.41 -11.78 -9.69
N TYR A 135 -2.50 -12.18 -9.03
CA TYR A 135 -3.58 -11.28 -8.68
C TYR A 135 -3.19 -10.35 -7.54
N GLU A 136 -2.52 -10.88 -6.51
CA GLU A 136 -2.02 -10.07 -5.41
C GLU A 136 -0.89 -9.15 -5.87
N LEU A 137 -0.04 -9.59 -6.79
CA LEU A 137 0.90 -8.71 -7.49
C LEU A 137 0.15 -7.57 -8.16
N ALA A 138 -0.73 -7.88 -9.12
CA ALA A 138 -1.46 -6.88 -9.91
C ALA A 138 -2.22 -5.87 -9.04
N LYS A 139 -2.82 -6.34 -7.94
CA LYS A 139 -3.56 -5.50 -6.99
C LYS A 139 -2.67 -4.58 -6.17
N ASN A 140 -1.50 -5.05 -5.78
CA ASN A 140 -0.60 -4.33 -4.88
C ASN A 140 0.50 -3.55 -5.63
N LEU A 141 0.51 -3.61 -6.96
CA LEU A 141 1.49 -2.91 -7.78
C LEU A 141 1.26 -1.40 -7.78
N LYS A 142 2.25 -0.68 -7.24
CA LYS A 142 2.41 0.76 -7.48
C LYS A 142 3.00 0.98 -8.88
N VAL A 143 2.81 2.19 -9.39
CA VAL A 143 3.37 2.64 -10.68
C VAL A 143 4.89 2.38 -10.77
N GLU A 144 5.62 2.57 -9.68
CA GLU A 144 7.07 2.33 -9.61
C GLU A 144 7.50 0.88 -9.88
N ASN A 145 6.62 -0.10 -9.66
CA ASN A 145 6.90 -1.52 -9.84
C ASN A 145 6.22 -2.10 -11.09
N GLN A 146 5.45 -1.30 -11.85
CA GLN A 146 4.70 -1.77 -13.01
C GLN A 146 5.57 -2.49 -14.04
N LYS A 147 6.74 -1.91 -14.34
CA LYS A 147 7.69 -2.51 -15.28
C LYS A 147 8.15 -3.90 -14.84
N LEU A 148 8.52 -4.05 -13.56
CA LEU A 148 8.95 -5.35 -13.03
C LEU A 148 7.88 -6.42 -13.22
N PHE A 149 6.61 -6.07 -13.03
CA PHE A 149 5.50 -6.99 -13.23
C PHE A 149 5.29 -7.36 -14.69
N GLU A 150 5.38 -6.39 -15.60
CA GLU A 150 5.34 -6.64 -17.04
C GLU A 150 6.46 -7.59 -17.45
N ASP A 151 7.69 -7.36 -16.98
CA ASP A 151 8.84 -8.22 -17.24
C ASP A 151 8.61 -9.65 -16.68
N ILE A 152 8.01 -9.79 -15.49
CA ILE A 152 7.67 -11.09 -14.89
C ILE A 152 6.63 -11.83 -15.73
N ILE A 153 5.57 -11.13 -16.18
CA ILE A 153 4.55 -11.74 -17.05
C ILE A 153 5.20 -12.25 -18.33
N GLU A 154 6.01 -11.40 -18.96
CA GLU A 154 6.69 -11.73 -20.22
C GLU A 154 7.57 -12.99 -20.06
N PHE A 155 8.31 -13.09 -18.96
CA PHE A 155 9.09 -14.29 -18.65
C PHE A 155 8.22 -15.56 -18.61
N TYR A 156 7.10 -15.55 -17.89
CA TYR A 156 6.23 -16.74 -17.80
C TYR A 156 5.52 -17.05 -19.12
N GLU A 157 5.21 -16.04 -19.93
CA GLU A 157 4.67 -16.23 -21.27
C GLU A 157 5.67 -16.93 -22.19
N GLN A 158 6.95 -16.56 -22.12
CA GLN A 158 8.02 -17.20 -22.88
C GLN A 158 8.25 -18.65 -22.46
N LEU A 159 8.28 -18.94 -21.15
CA LEU A 159 8.35 -20.33 -20.68
C LEU A 159 7.16 -21.16 -21.17
N ARG A 160 5.97 -20.56 -21.20
CA ARG A 160 4.77 -21.21 -21.73
C ARG A 160 4.90 -21.47 -23.24
N LEU A 161 5.47 -20.54 -24.00
CA LEU A 161 5.75 -20.75 -25.43
C LEU A 161 6.67 -21.95 -25.64
N ILE A 162 7.79 -22.01 -24.91
CA ILE A 162 8.73 -23.14 -24.99
C ILE A 162 8.00 -24.45 -24.67
N LYS A 163 7.24 -24.49 -23.57
CA LYS A 163 6.52 -25.69 -23.11
C LYS A 163 5.46 -26.19 -24.09
N ASN A 164 4.78 -25.28 -24.79
CA ASN A 164 3.67 -25.62 -25.68
C ASN A 164 4.10 -26.01 -27.09
N LYS A 165 5.38 -25.81 -27.42
CA LYS A 165 5.96 -26.33 -28.66
C LYS A 165 6.51 -27.73 -28.38
N PRO A 166 6.37 -28.69 -29.31
CA PRO A 166 7.06 -29.99 -29.21
C PRO A 166 8.58 -29.90 -29.44
N GLN A 167 9.00 -29.01 -30.33
CA GLN A 167 10.40 -28.78 -30.70
C GLN A 167 10.72 -27.29 -30.76
N ILE A 168 11.99 -26.93 -30.53
CA ILE A 168 12.46 -25.55 -30.64
C ILE A 168 12.26 -24.99 -32.06
N ASP A 169 12.37 -25.84 -33.07
CA ASP A 169 12.15 -25.45 -34.47
C ASP A 169 10.71 -24.99 -34.78
N ASP A 170 9.75 -25.35 -33.93
CA ASP A 170 8.37 -24.90 -34.03
C ASP A 170 8.15 -23.44 -33.55
N LEU A 171 9.18 -22.84 -32.94
CA LEU A 171 9.24 -21.39 -32.65
C LEU A 171 9.61 -20.64 -33.93
N SER A 172 9.00 -19.50 -34.16
CA SER A 172 9.49 -18.55 -35.16
C SER A 172 10.84 -17.96 -34.73
N ARG A 173 11.59 -17.45 -35.70
CA ARG A 173 12.87 -16.76 -35.43
C ARG A 173 12.71 -15.60 -34.45
N GLY A 174 11.62 -14.84 -34.58
CA GLY A 174 11.32 -13.70 -33.71
C GLY A 174 10.99 -14.13 -32.28
N GLU A 175 10.19 -15.19 -32.12
CA GLU A 175 9.89 -15.76 -30.80
C GLU A 175 11.17 -16.28 -30.12
N ALA A 176 11.98 -17.07 -30.83
CA ALA A 176 13.24 -17.59 -30.29
C ALA A 176 14.20 -16.47 -29.88
N LYS A 177 14.32 -15.40 -30.69
CA LYS A 177 15.14 -14.24 -30.36
C LYS A 177 14.66 -13.54 -29.08
N THR A 178 13.36 -13.27 -28.99
CA THR A 178 12.75 -12.61 -27.82
C THR A 178 12.97 -13.43 -26.55
N ILE A 179 12.79 -14.76 -26.65
CA ILE A 179 13.04 -15.69 -25.55
C ILE A 179 14.50 -15.59 -25.09
N VAL A 180 15.48 -15.68 -26.00
CA VAL A 180 16.91 -15.63 -25.65
C VAL A 180 17.26 -14.30 -24.98
N GLU A 181 16.80 -13.18 -25.52
CA GLU A 181 17.06 -11.85 -24.97
C GLU A 181 16.51 -11.72 -23.53
N SER A 182 15.30 -12.19 -23.32
CA SER A 182 14.67 -12.17 -21.99
C SER A 182 15.34 -13.13 -21.00
N LEU A 183 15.69 -14.35 -21.42
CA LEU A 183 16.42 -15.30 -20.57
C LEU A 183 17.74 -14.69 -20.09
N ASN A 184 18.50 -14.06 -21.00
CA ASN A 184 19.75 -13.39 -20.65
C ASN A 184 19.54 -12.24 -19.66
N ASN A 185 18.53 -11.40 -19.90
CA ASN A 185 18.19 -10.31 -18.98
C ASN A 185 17.85 -10.84 -17.58
N TRP A 186 17.07 -11.92 -17.50
CA TRP A 186 16.62 -12.50 -16.24
C TRP A 186 17.71 -13.27 -15.50
N ILE A 187 18.62 -13.96 -16.20
CA ILE A 187 19.80 -14.57 -15.58
C ILE A 187 20.64 -13.49 -14.87
N ILE A 188 20.96 -12.40 -15.57
CA ILE A 188 21.73 -11.28 -15.01
C ILE A 188 20.99 -10.64 -13.83
N THR A 189 19.69 -10.39 -13.99
CA THR A 189 18.86 -9.73 -12.97
C THR A 189 18.77 -10.60 -11.72
N LEU A 190 18.49 -11.89 -11.87
CA LEU A 190 18.35 -12.80 -10.73
C LEU A 190 19.67 -13.05 -10.02
N ASP A 191 20.82 -13.04 -10.71
CA ASP A 191 22.13 -13.17 -10.06
C ASP A 191 22.52 -11.92 -9.25
N SER A 192 21.93 -10.77 -9.57
CA SER A 192 22.19 -9.49 -8.87
C SER A 192 21.39 -9.28 -7.58
N ILE A 193 20.40 -10.15 -7.31
CA ILE A 193 19.45 -10.07 -6.19
C ILE A 193 19.77 -11.14 -5.14
#